data_AF-A0A7X4BSE6-F1
#
_entry.id   AF-A0A7X4BSE6-F1
#
_cell.length_a   1.000
_cell.length_b   1.000
_cell.length_c   1.000
_cell.angle_alpha   90.00
_cell.angle_beta   90.00
_cell.angle_gamma   90.00
#
_symmetry.space_group_name_H-M   'P 1'
#
loop_
_entity.id
_entity.type
_entity.pdbx_description
1 polymer ?
#
loop_
_entity_poly.entity_id
_entity_poly.type
_entity_poly.pdbx_seq_one_letter_code
_entity_poly.pdbx_strand_id
1 'polypeptide(L)'
;MDRYIRKMKIQPLKHYFLILCLSLVVGVGCTTQETANPVAPEEESEIVLKDHRLAENETWDPEKTYIVQGTLEIPQNMTLDVPPGTTVKFGRDALLTVKGILKIGTPLDQDVVTRLVHLTSDNVEPAPSDWNGILFDHTHDLESFVRGAVIEHATVALDIKTTSPTIAKCTLRLNKTAIALDGSDARIQHNDILDNQVGISTIGRQTRPKIEGNNITKNETGIFCENVQSIIQNNNLNTNIFALRLNVKFELVVPNNWWGNSDATEIESVIVDGADPVLTTKQIGIVHYKPFANTRIVDAGFPYPALLADL
;
A
#
# COMPACT_ATOMS: atom_id res chain seq x y z
N MET A 1 -26.21 -58.11 12.08
CA MET A 1 -27.50 -57.43 11.96
C MET A 1 -27.20 -56.08 11.33
N ASP A 2 -27.46 -55.99 10.01
CA ASP A 2 -27.51 -54.84 9.08
C ASP A 2 -26.44 -53.74 9.18
N ARG A 3 -25.47 -53.51 8.26
CA ARG A 3 -25.33 -53.47 6.77
C ARG A 3 -26.13 -52.36 6.03
N TYR A 4 -25.39 -51.74 5.09
CA TYR A 4 -25.73 -50.79 3.99
C TYR A 4 -25.44 -49.30 4.26
N ILE A 5 -24.48 -48.58 3.62
CA ILE A 5 -23.82 -48.54 2.29
C ILE A 5 -24.65 -47.94 1.13
N ARG A 6 -24.17 -46.75 0.70
CA ARG A 6 -24.10 -46.10 -0.64
C ARG A 6 -25.34 -45.52 -1.35
N LYS A 7 -25.24 -44.20 -1.56
CA LYS A 7 -25.09 -43.44 -2.83
C LYS A 7 -25.92 -43.81 -4.08
N MET A 8 -26.50 -42.73 -4.62
CA MET A 8 -26.45 -42.22 -6.01
C MET A 8 -27.60 -42.46 -6.99
N LYS A 9 -27.99 -41.30 -7.55
CA LYS A 9 -28.32 -40.95 -8.95
C LYS A 9 -29.75 -41.11 -9.48
N ILE A 10 -30.21 -39.95 -9.93
CA ILE A 10 -31.37 -39.55 -10.74
C ILE A 10 -31.26 -40.09 -12.17
N GLN A 11 -32.38 -40.44 -12.82
CA GLN A 11 -32.77 -40.01 -14.18
C GLN A 11 -34.17 -40.56 -14.63
N PRO A 12 -34.81 -40.00 -15.69
CA PRO A 12 -36.26 -39.73 -15.79
C PRO A 12 -36.97 -40.52 -16.92
N LEU A 13 -38.31 -40.43 -17.06
CA LEU A 13 -38.96 -40.36 -18.39
C LEU A 13 -40.47 -40.02 -18.41
N LYS A 14 -40.77 -38.97 -19.21
CA LYS A 14 -41.89 -38.71 -20.15
C LYS A 14 -43.22 -39.46 -19.97
N HIS A 15 -44.34 -38.72 -19.98
CA HIS A 15 -45.56 -39.11 -20.69
C HIS A 15 -46.21 -37.88 -21.36
N TYR A 16 -46.49 -38.04 -22.65
CA TYR A 16 -47.17 -37.15 -23.59
C TYR A 16 -48.62 -36.88 -23.18
N PHE A 17 -49.15 -35.69 -23.49
CA PHE A 17 -50.53 -35.59 -23.98
C PHE A 17 -50.64 -34.54 -25.10
N LEU A 18 -51.29 -35.00 -26.16
CA LEU A 18 -51.49 -34.42 -27.48
C LEU A 18 -52.80 -33.63 -27.47
N ILE A 19 -52.81 -32.34 -27.85
CA ILE A 19 -54.02 -31.68 -28.34
C ILE A 19 -53.68 -30.82 -29.56
N LEU A 20 -54.42 -31.12 -30.62
CA LEU A 20 -54.37 -30.56 -31.96
C LEU A 20 -55.42 -29.45 -32.03
N CYS A 21 -55.05 -28.22 -32.40
CA CYS A 21 -56.01 -27.20 -32.84
C CYS A 21 -55.43 -26.43 -34.03
N LEU A 22 -56.11 -26.59 -35.16
CA LEU A 22 -55.86 -25.93 -36.44
C LEU A 22 -56.74 -24.68 -36.50
N SER A 23 -56.17 -23.50 -36.75
CA SER A 23 -56.93 -22.40 -37.35
C SER A 23 -56.03 -21.49 -38.18
N LEU A 24 -56.44 -21.34 -39.42
CA LEU A 24 -55.82 -20.61 -40.52
C LEU A 24 -56.27 -19.14 -40.48
N VAL A 25 -55.35 -18.18 -40.54
CA VAL A 25 -55.63 -16.82 -41.06
C VAL A 25 -54.42 -16.35 -41.86
N VAL A 26 -54.67 -15.98 -43.12
CA VAL A 26 -53.73 -15.31 -44.03
C VAL A 26 -54.10 -13.82 -44.05
N GLY A 27 -53.11 -12.94 -43.96
CA GLY A 27 -53.27 -11.49 -44.14
C GLY A 27 -51.93 -10.76 -44.19
N VAL A 28 -51.71 -10.02 -45.27
CA VAL A 28 -50.47 -9.42 -45.77
C VAL A 28 -50.14 -8.10 -45.05
N GLY A 29 -48.85 -7.78 -44.81
CA GLY A 29 -48.45 -6.40 -44.50
C GLY A 29 -47.04 -6.24 -43.91
N CYS A 30 -46.16 -5.62 -44.71
CA CYS A 30 -44.81 -5.11 -44.44
C CYS A 30 -44.58 -4.49 -43.04
N THR A 31 -43.45 -4.79 -42.39
CA THR A 31 -42.32 -3.87 -42.16
C THR A 31 -41.24 -4.55 -41.30
N THR A 32 -39.97 -4.38 -41.70
CA THR A 32 -38.77 -4.69 -40.92
C THR A 32 -38.77 -3.95 -39.58
N GLN A 33 -38.49 -4.65 -38.47
CA GLN A 33 -37.90 -4.03 -37.29
C GLN A 33 -37.00 -5.05 -36.59
N GLU A 34 -35.69 -4.91 -36.83
CA GLU A 34 -34.67 -5.32 -35.88
C GLU A 34 -34.97 -4.61 -34.56
N THR A 35 -35.37 -5.37 -33.54
CA THR A 35 -35.25 -4.90 -32.16
C THR A 35 -33.78 -5.02 -31.76
N ALA A 36 -32.96 -4.11 -32.26
CA ALA A 36 -31.71 -3.79 -31.61
C ALA A 36 -32.10 -3.10 -30.28
N ASN A 37 -32.07 -3.85 -29.19
CA ASN A 37 -31.95 -3.21 -27.88
C ASN A 37 -30.70 -2.32 -27.93
N PRO A 38 -30.78 -1.03 -27.56
CA PRO A 38 -29.57 -0.26 -27.35
C PRO A 38 -28.89 -0.88 -26.12
N VAL A 39 -27.88 -1.71 -26.35
CA VAL A 39 -26.88 -2.03 -25.34
C VAL A 39 -26.22 -0.69 -25.06
N ALA A 40 -26.53 -0.11 -23.89
CA ALA A 40 -25.75 1.00 -23.36
C ALA A 40 -24.28 0.57 -23.37
N PRO A 41 -23.34 1.42 -23.81
CA PRO A 41 -21.93 1.05 -23.78
C PRO A 41 -21.60 0.67 -22.33
N GLU A 42 -21.16 -0.56 -22.11
CA GLU A 42 -20.58 -0.95 -20.83
C GLU A 42 -19.42 0.03 -20.59
N GLU A 43 -19.58 0.94 -19.61
CA GLU A 43 -18.49 1.82 -19.24
C GLU A 43 -17.35 0.93 -18.75
N GLU A 44 -16.25 0.89 -19.50
CA GLU A 44 -15.06 0.15 -19.09
C GLU A 44 -14.59 0.69 -17.73
N SER A 45 -14.83 -0.10 -16.69
CA SER A 45 -14.45 0.19 -15.31
C SER A 45 -12.94 0.02 -15.09
N GLU A 46 -12.24 -0.60 -16.03
CA GLU A 46 -10.81 -0.85 -16.00
C GLU A 46 -10.10 -0.09 -17.13
N ILE A 47 -9.04 0.64 -16.78
CA ILE A 47 -8.18 1.37 -17.73
C ILE A 47 -6.80 0.73 -17.70
N VAL A 48 -6.37 0.14 -18.81
CA VAL A 48 -5.03 -0.47 -18.93
C VAL A 48 -4.02 0.55 -19.45
N LEU A 49 -2.97 0.80 -18.66
CA LEU A 49 -1.87 1.71 -18.96
C LEU A 49 -0.60 0.90 -19.27
N LYS A 50 -0.23 0.79 -20.55
CA LYS A 50 0.98 0.08 -21.00
C LYS A 50 2.11 1.06 -21.28
N ASP A 51 3.20 0.98 -20.52
CA ASP A 51 4.36 1.88 -20.62
C ASP A 51 3.93 3.36 -20.73
N HIS A 52 2.95 3.74 -19.90
CA HIS A 52 2.29 5.04 -19.98
C HIS A 52 3.20 6.15 -19.47
N ARG A 53 3.25 7.24 -20.21
CA ARG A 53 3.98 8.44 -19.83
C ARG A 53 3.06 9.63 -19.98
N LEU A 54 2.87 10.38 -18.89
CA LEU A 54 2.01 11.56 -18.90
C LEU A 54 2.45 12.56 -20.00
N ALA A 55 1.48 12.99 -20.79
CA ALA A 55 1.65 14.05 -21.80
C ALA A 55 1.22 15.42 -21.28
N GLU A 56 0.33 15.42 -20.30
CA GLU A 56 -0.19 16.59 -19.58
C GLU A 56 -0.50 16.20 -18.13
N ASN A 57 -0.96 17.16 -17.32
CA ASN A 57 -1.41 16.85 -15.97
C ASN A 57 -2.65 15.94 -16.04
N GLU A 58 -2.65 14.88 -15.25
CA GLU A 58 -3.76 13.93 -15.20
C GLU A 58 -4.39 13.93 -13.81
N THR A 59 -5.72 13.85 -13.79
CA THR A 59 -6.50 13.51 -12.60
C THR A 59 -7.32 12.28 -12.94
N TRP A 60 -7.09 11.21 -12.18
CA TRP A 60 -7.77 9.94 -12.42
C TRP A 60 -9.20 9.94 -11.87
N ASP A 61 -10.03 9.06 -12.42
CA ASP A 61 -11.41 8.86 -12.00
C ASP A 61 -11.46 7.95 -10.76
N PRO A 62 -12.03 8.41 -9.63
CA PRO A 62 -12.11 7.63 -8.40
C PRO A 62 -12.97 6.37 -8.50
N GLU A 63 -13.81 6.23 -9.53
CA GLU A 63 -14.66 5.05 -9.71
C GLU A 63 -14.04 3.99 -10.64
N LYS A 64 -12.84 4.26 -11.15
CA LYS A 64 -12.14 3.35 -12.08
C LYS A 64 -10.99 2.60 -11.43
N THR A 65 -10.72 1.43 -11.99
CA THR A 65 -9.52 0.64 -11.72
C THR A 65 -8.49 0.90 -12.81
N TYR A 66 -7.28 1.29 -12.43
CA TYR A 66 -6.17 1.50 -13.36
C TYR A 66 -5.20 0.33 -13.28
N ILE A 67 -4.92 -0.32 -14.40
CA ILE A 67 -4.00 -1.46 -14.48
C ILE A 67 -2.72 -1.01 -15.17
N VAL A 68 -1.64 -0.86 -14.42
CA VAL A 68 -0.33 -0.44 -14.92
C VAL A 68 0.47 -1.65 -15.35
N GLN A 69 0.86 -1.70 -16.62
CA GLN A 69 1.73 -2.72 -17.20
C GLN A 69 3.02 -2.06 -17.70
N GLY A 70 4.16 -2.49 -17.18
CA GLY A 70 5.45 -1.84 -17.46
C GLY A 70 5.63 -0.56 -16.64
N THR A 71 6.12 0.50 -17.27
CA THR A 71 6.43 1.76 -16.56
C THR A 71 5.31 2.79 -16.67
N LEU A 72 4.85 3.34 -15.54
CA LEU A 72 4.09 4.59 -15.51
C LEU A 72 5.03 5.74 -15.14
N GLU A 73 5.31 6.65 -16.05
CA GLU A 73 6.18 7.79 -15.80
C GLU A 73 5.39 9.10 -15.66
N ILE A 74 5.64 9.82 -14.57
CA ILE A 74 5.24 11.22 -14.36
C ILE A 74 6.47 12.08 -14.64
N PRO A 75 6.57 12.75 -15.81
CA PRO A 75 7.71 13.58 -16.15
C PRO A 75 7.83 14.81 -15.26
N GLN A 76 8.98 15.48 -15.33
CA GLN A 76 9.16 16.81 -14.75
C GLN A 76 8.06 17.78 -15.22
N ASN A 77 7.63 18.66 -14.32
CA ASN A 77 6.57 19.65 -14.53
C ASN A 77 5.18 19.07 -14.79
N MET A 78 4.99 17.76 -14.64
CA MET A 78 3.67 17.11 -14.69
C MET A 78 3.20 16.73 -13.30
N THR A 79 1.88 16.69 -13.14
CA THR A 79 1.22 16.22 -11.92
C THR A 79 0.30 15.06 -12.26
N LEU A 80 0.39 13.99 -11.48
CA LEU A 80 -0.64 12.97 -11.39
C LEU A 80 -1.39 13.12 -10.07
N ASP A 81 -2.70 13.31 -10.16
CA ASP A 81 -3.61 13.26 -9.02
C ASP A 81 -4.41 11.96 -9.07
N VAL A 82 -4.30 11.16 -8.00
CA VAL A 82 -5.01 9.89 -7.80
C VAL A 82 -5.97 10.07 -6.63
N PRO A 83 -7.26 10.41 -6.88
CA PRO A 83 -8.19 10.77 -5.83
C PRO A 83 -8.59 9.57 -4.94
N PRO A 84 -9.09 9.82 -3.71
CA PRO A 84 -9.66 8.77 -2.86
C PRO A 84 -10.76 7.96 -3.55
N GLY A 85 -10.70 6.63 -3.42
CA GLY A 85 -11.62 5.70 -4.09
C GLY A 85 -10.99 4.93 -5.24
N THR A 86 -9.93 5.46 -5.85
CA THR A 86 -9.26 4.81 -6.97
C THR A 86 -8.58 3.50 -6.56
N THR A 87 -8.70 2.48 -7.41
CA THR A 87 -7.90 1.26 -7.33
C THR A 87 -6.84 1.26 -8.43
N VAL A 88 -5.60 0.96 -8.06
CA VAL A 88 -4.47 0.88 -8.98
C VAL A 88 -3.83 -0.50 -8.82
N LYS A 89 -3.87 -1.29 -9.89
CA LYS A 89 -3.25 -2.61 -9.96
C LYS A 89 -1.98 -2.55 -10.79
N PHE A 90 -0.93 -3.18 -10.29
CA PHE A 90 0.38 -3.20 -10.94
C PHE A 90 0.65 -4.60 -11.46
N GLY A 91 0.87 -4.71 -12.77
CA GLY A 91 1.35 -5.93 -13.39
C GLY A 91 2.75 -6.29 -12.91
N ARG A 92 3.18 -7.50 -13.27
CA ARG A 92 4.49 -8.01 -12.87
C ARG A 92 5.62 -7.03 -13.22
N ASP A 93 6.50 -6.76 -12.26
CA ASP A 93 7.65 -5.85 -12.38
C ASP A 93 7.28 -4.40 -12.76
N ALA A 94 5.99 -4.01 -12.71
CA ALA A 94 5.57 -2.66 -13.04
C ALA A 94 6.14 -1.64 -12.04
N LEU A 95 6.39 -0.43 -12.53
CA LEU A 95 7.05 0.64 -11.79
C LEU A 95 6.37 1.97 -12.07
N LEU A 96 6.02 2.71 -11.02
CA LEU A 96 5.62 4.12 -11.15
C LEU A 96 6.84 5.00 -10.88
N THR A 97 7.32 5.72 -11.89
CA THR A 97 8.46 6.65 -11.77
C THR A 97 7.96 8.09 -11.69
N VAL A 98 8.27 8.75 -10.58
CA VAL A 98 7.88 10.13 -10.28
C VAL A 98 9.08 11.05 -10.47
N LYS A 99 9.09 11.82 -11.57
CA LYS A 99 10.01 12.95 -11.79
C LYS A 99 9.30 14.31 -11.70
N GLY A 100 7.97 14.31 -11.65
CA GLY A 100 7.11 15.47 -11.40
C GLY A 100 6.48 15.42 -10.00
N ILE A 101 5.18 15.70 -9.92
CA ILE A 101 4.39 15.70 -8.68
C ILE A 101 3.45 14.50 -8.69
N LEU A 102 3.42 13.76 -7.58
CA LEU A 102 2.42 12.70 -7.34
C LEU A 102 1.60 13.04 -6.11
N LYS A 103 0.28 13.05 -6.27
CA LYS A 103 -0.69 13.24 -5.19
C LYS A 103 -1.58 12.01 -5.13
N ILE A 104 -1.49 11.25 -4.04
CA ILE A 104 -2.32 10.06 -3.81
C ILE A 104 -3.22 10.29 -2.61
N GLY A 105 -4.52 10.13 -2.85
CA GLY A 105 -5.56 10.11 -1.84
C GLY A 105 -5.96 11.51 -1.38
N THR A 106 -6.29 11.64 -0.09
CA THR A 106 -7.00 12.82 0.41
C THR A 106 -6.05 14.02 0.51
N PRO A 107 -6.34 15.16 -0.15
CA PRO A 107 -5.53 16.39 -0.07
C PRO A 107 -5.15 16.80 1.36
N LEU A 108 -3.92 17.29 1.56
CA LEU A 108 -3.37 17.58 2.89
C LEU A 108 -4.13 18.68 3.65
N ASP A 109 -4.83 19.56 2.95
CA ASP A 109 -5.66 20.65 3.47
C ASP A 109 -7.04 20.19 3.95
N GLN A 110 -7.43 18.94 3.70
CA GLN A 110 -8.68 18.35 4.17
C GLN A 110 -8.47 17.60 5.50
N ASP A 111 -9.40 17.77 6.44
CA ASP A 111 -9.26 17.23 7.79
C ASP A 111 -9.38 15.69 7.83
N VAL A 112 -10.37 15.13 7.12
CA VAL A 112 -10.80 13.73 7.28
C VAL A 112 -10.52 12.91 6.01
N VAL A 113 -10.08 11.67 6.18
CA VAL A 113 -10.00 10.69 5.08
C VAL A 113 -11.31 9.91 5.08
N THR A 114 -12.01 9.87 3.95
CA THR A 114 -13.34 9.24 3.83
C THR A 114 -13.37 8.02 2.92
N ARG A 115 -12.43 7.94 1.97
CA ARG A 115 -12.20 6.79 1.08
C ARG A 115 -10.69 6.56 0.98
N LEU A 116 -10.30 5.36 0.60
CA LEU A 116 -8.90 4.98 0.44
C LEU A 116 -8.55 4.85 -1.04
N VAL A 117 -7.29 5.11 -1.36
CA VAL A 117 -6.69 4.64 -2.62
C VAL A 117 -6.09 3.27 -2.35
N HIS A 118 -6.36 2.28 -3.20
CA HIS A 118 -5.79 0.94 -3.08
C HIS A 118 -4.76 0.71 -4.18
N LEU A 119 -3.52 0.44 -3.80
CA LEU A 119 -2.41 0.17 -4.70
C LEU A 119 -1.90 -1.26 -4.44
N THR A 120 -2.08 -2.17 -5.40
CA THR A 120 -1.79 -3.60 -5.20
C THR A 120 -1.37 -4.30 -6.49
N SER A 121 -1.06 -5.59 -6.41
CA SER A 121 -0.73 -6.44 -7.56
C SER A 121 -1.94 -6.71 -8.45
N ASP A 122 -1.72 -6.80 -9.76
CA ASP A 122 -2.71 -7.30 -10.74
C ASP A 122 -2.76 -8.84 -10.80
N ASN A 123 -1.91 -9.53 -10.03
CA ASN A 123 -1.94 -10.99 -9.98
C ASN A 123 -3.20 -11.51 -9.28
N VAL A 124 -3.66 -12.68 -9.74
CA VAL A 124 -4.81 -13.39 -9.15
C VAL A 124 -4.55 -13.79 -7.70
N GLU A 125 -3.30 -14.13 -7.37
CA GLU A 125 -2.83 -14.41 -6.02
C GLU A 125 -1.69 -13.42 -5.70
N PRO A 126 -2.00 -12.23 -5.17
CA PRO A 126 -0.99 -11.24 -4.85
C PRO A 126 0.05 -11.75 -3.85
N ALA A 127 1.32 -11.48 -4.14
CA ALA A 127 2.44 -11.82 -3.28
C ALA A 127 3.44 -10.66 -3.18
N PRO A 128 4.19 -10.54 -2.06
CA PRO A 128 5.26 -9.55 -1.95
C PRO A 128 6.22 -9.65 -3.13
N SER A 129 6.68 -8.51 -3.65
CA SER A 129 7.54 -8.39 -4.82
C SER A 129 6.90 -8.70 -6.18
N ASP A 130 5.58 -8.69 -6.28
CA ASP A 130 4.88 -8.80 -7.57
C ASP A 130 5.16 -7.60 -8.49
N TRP A 131 5.30 -6.40 -7.92
CA TRP A 131 5.61 -5.17 -8.64
C TRP A 131 6.76 -4.42 -7.96
N ASN A 132 7.40 -3.50 -8.70
CA ASN A 132 8.64 -2.89 -8.24
C ASN A 132 8.42 -1.82 -7.19
N GLY A 133 7.41 -0.96 -7.36
CA GLY A 133 7.14 0.12 -6.41
C GLY A 133 6.76 1.45 -7.04
N ILE A 134 6.73 2.47 -6.19
CA ILE A 134 6.69 3.88 -6.58
C ILE A 134 8.06 4.47 -6.30
N LEU A 135 8.77 4.84 -7.36
CA LEU A 135 10.07 5.49 -7.29
C LEU A 135 9.90 6.99 -7.42
N PHE A 136 10.21 7.74 -6.36
CA PHE A 136 10.44 9.17 -6.46
C PHE A 136 11.89 9.45 -6.84
N ASP A 137 12.09 10.00 -8.02
CA ASP A 137 13.40 10.18 -8.64
C ASP A 137 13.80 11.67 -8.62
N HIS A 138 14.45 12.09 -7.54
CA HIS A 138 15.11 13.40 -7.40
C HIS A 138 14.19 14.62 -7.58
N THR A 139 12.95 14.52 -7.10
CA THR A 139 11.92 15.57 -7.16
C THR A 139 12.04 16.59 -6.02
N HIS A 140 13.20 17.23 -5.93
CA HIS A 140 13.49 18.25 -4.91
C HIS A 140 12.42 19.36 -4.91
N ASP A 141 12.03 19.83 -3.72
CA ASP A 141 11.09 20.95 -3.50
C ASP A 141 9.68 20.78 -4.10
N LEU A 142 9.31 19.58 -4.57
CA LEU A 142 7.97 19.30 -5.08
C LEU A 142 7.05 18.75 -3.99
N GLU A 143 5.83 19.30 -3.93
CA GLU A 143 4.83 18.94 -2.92
C GLU A 143 4.05 17.67 -3.27
N SER A 144 4.75 16.54 -3.31
CA SER A 144 4.12 15.21 -3.42
C SER A 144 3.61 14.71 -2.07
N PHE A 145 2.51 13.96 -2.08
CA PHE A 145 2.01 13.30 -0.88
C PHE A 145 1.31 11.99 -1.20
N VAL A 146 1.29 11.11 -0.19
CA VAL A 146 0.48 9.91 -0.15
C VAL A 146 -0.29 9.94 1.16
N ARG A 147 -1.62 10.10 1.08
CA ARG A 147 -2.48 10.22 2.25
C ARG A 147 -3.79 9.47 2.12
N GLY A 148 -4.06 8.53 3.04
CA GLY A 148 -5.25 7.69 2.95
C GLY A 148 -5.13 6.62 1.87
N ALA A 149 -4.00 5.92 1.84
CA ALA A 149 -3.74 4.85 0.87
C ALA A 149 -3.44 3.52 1.55
N VAL A 150 -3.79 2.42 0.88
CA VAL A 150 -3.35 1.07 1.20
C VAL A 150 -2.39 0.61 0.10
N ILE A 151 -1.16 0.27 0.46
CA ILE A 151 -0.11 -0.15 -0.49
C ILE A 151 0.42 -1.53 -0.12
N GLU A 152 0.29 -2.46 -1.06
CA GLU A 152 0.58 -3.88 -0.81
C GLU A 152 1.37 -4.55 -1.94
N HIS A 153 2.05 -5.65 -1.59
CA HIS A 153 2.65 -6.59 -2.53
C HIS A 153 3.81 -6.04 -3.37
N ALA A 154 4.35 -4.87 -3.01
CA ALA A 154 5.48 -4.26 -3.70
C ALA A 154 6.82 -4.87 -3.25
N THR A 155 7.84 -4.76 -4.11
CA THR A 155 9.24 -4.95 -3.71
C THR A 155 9.68 -3.80 -2.81
N VAL A 156 9.50 -2.56 -3.25
CA VAL A 156 9.67 -1.37 -2.40
C VAL A 156 8.46 -0.47 -2.63
N ALA A 157 7.49 -0.44 -1.71
CA ALA A 157 6.24 0.28 -1.95
C ALA A 157 6.47 1.76 -2.26
N LEU A 158 7.28 2.44 -1.45
CA LEU A 158 7.73 3.82 -1.68
C LEU A 158 9.27 3.87 -1.65
N ASP A 159 9.92 3.99 -2.82
CA ASP A 159 11.37 4.23 -2.96
C ASP A 159 11.61 5.72 -3.22
N ILE A 160 12.13 6.43 -2.21
CA ILE A 160 12.14 7.90 -2.16
C ILE A 160 13.56 8.41 -2.20
N LYS A 161 13.99 8.94 -3.36
CA LYS A 161 15.36 9.43 -3.56
C LYS A 161 15.40 10.93 -3.62
N THR A 162 16.03 11.55 -2.63
CA THR A 162 16.34 12.99 -2.56
C THR A 162 15.13 13.90 -2.77
N THR A 163 13.97 13.47 -2.26
CA THR A 163 12.74 14.28 -2.17
C THR A 163 12.08 14.05 -0.82
N SER A 164 11.18 14.91 -0.39
CA SER A 164 10.63 14.90 0.97
C SER A 164 9.09 14.91 0.99
N PRO A 165 8.42 13.90 0.40
CA PRO A 165 6.97 13.84 0.40
C PRO A 165 6.40 13.67 1.80
N THR A 166 5.10 13.97 1.94
CA THR A 166 4.34 13.61 3.14
C THR A 166 3.64 12.27 2.94
N ILE A 167 3.88 11.33 3.85
CA ILE A 167 3.27 9.99 3.86
C ILE A 167 2.47 9.89 5.16
N ALA A 168 1.15 9.96 5.05
CA ALA A 168 0.32 10.10 6.24
C ALA A 168 -0.98 9.32 6.18
N LYS A 169 -1.40 8.74 7.30
CA LYS A 169 -2.70 8.04 7.37
C LYS A 169 -2.81 6.96 6.30
N CYS A 170 -1.75 6.19 6.09
CA CYS A 170 -1.69 5.07 5.16
C CYS A 170 -1.56 3.73 5.88
N THR A 171 -1.89 2.66 5.18
CA THR A 171 -1.55 1.29 5.56
C THR A 171 -0.58 0.71 4.53
N LEU A 172 0.65 0.41 4.94
CA LEU A 172 1.66 -0.23 4.09
C LEU A 172 1.92 -1.64 4.63
N ARG A 173 1.47 -2.66 3.91
CA ARG A 173 1.55 -4.05 4.37
C ARG A 173 1.89 -5.04 3.28
N LEU A 174 2.44 -6.19 3.67
CA LEU A 174 2.76 -7.27 2.73
C LEU A 174 3.73 -6.84 1.61
N ASN A 175 4.57 -5.85 1.88
CA ASN A 175 5.65 -5.44 0.99
C ASN A 175 6.95 -6.07 1.45
N LYS A 176 7.92 -6.20 0.54
CA LYS A 176 9.28 -6.51 0.99
C LYS A 176 9.84 -5.32 1.78
N THR A 177 9.86 -4.11 1.21
CA THR A 177 10.12 -2.88 1.97
C THR A 177 8.94 -1.93 1.83
N ALA A 178 8.37 -1.43 2.93
CA ALA A 178 7.26 -0.48 2.85
C ALA A 178 7.73 0.93 2.44
N ILE A 179 8.73 1.48 3.13
CA ILE A 179 9.28 2.81 2.81
C ILE A 179 10.80 2.75 2.81
N ALA A 180 11.42 3.13 1.69
CA ALA A 180 12.85 3.34 1.59
C ALA A 180 13.12 4.83 1.33
N LEU A 181 13.91 5.45 2.19
CA LEU A 181 14.34 6.84 2.06
C LEU A 181 15.83 6.86 1.76
N ASP A 182 16.22 7.52 0.67
CA ASP A 182 17.63 7.81 0.34
C ASP A 182 17.82 9.32 0.18
N GLY A 183 18.46 9.95 1.18
CA GLY A 183 18.69 11.39 1.18
C GLY A 183 17.40 12.22 1.28
N SER A 184 16.40 11.74 2.02
CA SER A 184 15.08 12.37 2.16
C SER A 184 14.79 12.90 3.58
N ASP A 185 14.09 14.03 3.68
CA ASP A 185 13.50 14.58 4.91
C ASP A 185 11.98 14.34 4.98
N ALA A 186 11.48 13.26 4.35
CA ALA A 186 10.07 12.91 4.32
C ALA A 186 9.42 12.91 5.71
N ARG A 187 8.13 13.28 5.74
CA ARG A 187 7.29 13.20 6.94
C ARG A 187 6.45 11.94 6.88
N ILE A 188 6.69 11.01 7.79
CA ILE A 188 6.00 9.72 7.90
C ILE A 188 5.20 9.73 9.20
N GLN A 189 3.88 9.88 9.10
CA GLN A 189 3.04 10.08 10.28
C GLN A 189 1.69 9.38 10.25
N HIS A 190 1.24 8.86 11.39
CA HIS A 190 -0.08 8.21 11.52
C HIS A 190 -0.29 7.07 10.52
N ASN A 191 0.75 6.30 10.21
CA ASN A 191 0.67 5.14 9.31
C ASN A 191 0.65 3.83 10.10
N ASP A 192 -0.06 2.85 9.56
CA ASP A 192 0.08 1.44 9.93
C ASP A 192 1.07 0.77 8.96
N ILE A 193 2.25 0.39 9.44
CA ILE A 193 3.33 -0.23 8.67
C ILE A 193 3.55 -1.63 9.25
N LEU A 194 2.97 -2.64 8.60
CA LEU A 194 2.88 -3.98 9.18
C LEU A 194 3.05 -5.12 8.19
N ASP A 195 3.50 -6.27 8.69
CA ASP A 195 3.65 -7.48 7.89
C ASP A 195 4.55 -7.27 6.64
N ASN A 196 5.57 -6.41 6.77
CA ASN A 196 6.60 -6.22 5.75
C ASN A 196 7.90 -6.90 6.17
N GLN A 197 8.81 -7.17 5.23
CA GLN A 197 10.16 -7.58 5.62
C GLN A 197 10.89 -6.41 6.31
N VAL A 198 10.88 -5.23 5.70
CA VAL A 198 11.39 -3.99 6.29
C VAL A 198 10.27 -2.95 6.29
N GLY A 199 9.95 -2.39 7.46
CA GLY A 199 8.96 -1.33 7.58
C GLY A 199 9.48 -0.02 6.96
N ILE A 200 10.48 0.57 7.59
CA ILE A 200 11.12 1.81 7.11
C ILE A 200 12.63 1.61 7.04
N SER A 201 13.21 1.82 5.87
CA SER A 201 14.66 1.93 5.68
C SER A 201 15.03 3.38 5.42
N THR A 202 15.97 3.92 6.18
CA THR A 202 16.45 5.29 6.01
C THR A 202 17.95 5.29 5.76
N ILE A 203 18.39 5.88 4.66
CA ILE A 203 19.79 6.11 4.31
C ILE A 203 19.99 7.56 3.88
N GLY A 204 21.15 8.14 4.18
CA GLY A 204 21.54 9.45 3.67
C GLY A 204 22.23 10.34 4.70
N ARG A 205 23.25 11.07 4.25
CA ARG A 205 23.97 12.03 5.11
C ARG A 205 23.17 13.31 5.23
N GLN A 206 23.22 13.92 6.41
CA GLN A 206 22.67 15.25 6.67
C GLN A 206 21.16 15.37 6.43
N THR A 207 20.44 14.25 6.37
CA THR A 207 18.98 14.22 6.38
C THR A 207 18.46 13.78 7.73
N ARG A 208 17.23 14.20 7.99
CA ARG A 208 16.52 14.11 9.25
C ARG A 208 15.03 13.86 8.98
N PRO A 209 14.68 12.71 8.37
CA PRO A 209 13.28 12.34 8.16
C PRO A 209 12.55 12.24 9.51
N LYS A 210 11.25 12.54 9.48
CA LYS A 210 10.40 12.54 10.68
C LYS A 210 9.48 11.33 10.65
N ILE A 211 9.63 10.45 11.64
CA ILE A 211 8.85 9.23 11.80
C ILE A 211 8.12 9.37 13.14
N GLU A 212 6.85 9.79 13.07
CA GLU A 212 6.09 10.20 14.26
C GLU A 212 4.67 9.63 14.27
N GLY A 213 4.21 9.11 15.41
CA GLY A 213 2.81 8.69 15.52
C GLY A 213 2.44 7.49 14.66
N ASN A 214 3.37 6.59 14.31
CA ASN A 214 3.08 5.41 13.48
C ASN A 214 2.89 4.14 14.32
N ASN A 215 2.13 3.18 13.80
CA ASN A 215 2.18 1.78 14.24
C ASN A 215 3.11 1.01 13.31
N ILE A 216 4.28 0.61 13.78
CA ILE A 216 5.26 -0.17 13.02
C ILE A 216 5.34 -1.52 13.71
N THR A 217 4.65 -2.52 13.18
CA THR A 217 4.41 -3.79 13.90
C THR A 217 4.47 -5.00 13.00
N LYS A 218 4.89 -6.16 13.51
CA LYS A 218 4.95 -7.42 12.73
C LYS A 218 5.83 -7.38 11.50
N ASN A 219 6.80 -6.47 11.45
CA ASN A 219 7.82 -6.49 10.41
C ASN A 219 9.00 -7.35 10.87
N GLU A 220 9.79 -7.92 9.95
CA GLU A 220 11.07 -8.53 10.35
C GLU A 220 12.00 -7.46 10.94
N THR A 221 12.14 -6.32 10.25
CA THR A 221 12.77 -5.12 10.79
C THR A 221 11.79 -3.95 10.73
N GLY A 222 11.46 -3.35 11.87
CA GLY A 222 10.56 -2.19 11.94
C GLY A 222 11.19 -0.97 11.27
N ILE A 223 12.29 -0.48 11.84
CA ILE A 223 13.06 0.65 11.31
C ILE A 223 14.54 0.25 11.15
N PHE A 224 15.10 0.45 9.96
CA PHE A 224 16.53 0.31 9.69
C PHE A 224 17.13 1.68 9.38
N CYS A 225 18.06 2.13 10.22
CA CYS A 225 18.72 3.43 10.07
C CYS A 225 20.17 3.28 9.65
N GLU A 226 20.53 3.74 8.46
CA GLU A 226 21.89 3.70 7.93
C GLU A 226 22.42 5.11 7.64
N ASN A 227 23.51 5.49 8.29
CA ASN A 227 24.20 6.76 8.10
C ASN A 227 23.31 8.04 8.12
N VAL A 228 22.21 8.06 8.91
CA VAL A 228 21.17 9.12 8.91
C VAL A 228 20.71 9.50 10.34
N GLN A 229 20.26 10.74 10.55
CA GLN A 229 19.82 11.27 11.86
C GLN A 229 18.29 11.37 11.99
N SER A 230 17.56 10.29 11.72
CA SER A 230 16.09 10.27 11.75
C SER A 230 15.51 10.74 13.10
N ILE A 231 14.45 11.54 13.07
CA ILE A 231 13.64 11.86 14.25
C ILE A 231 12.60 10.75 14.39
N ILE A 232 12.74 9.91 15.41
CA ILE A 232 11.86 8.77 15.66
C ILE A 232 11.25 8.92 17.06
N GLN A 233 9.99 9.33 17.13
CA GLN A 233 9.32 9.53 18.41
C GLN A 233 7.82 9.30 18.34
N ASN A 234 7.21 8.98 19.47
CA ASN A 234 5.76 8.78 19.58
C ASN A 234 5.21 7.67 18.66
N ASN A 235 6.00 6.65 18.34
CA ASN A 235 5.56 5.49 17.56
C ASN A 235 5.30 4.28 18.46
N ASN A 236 4.45 3.37 18.00
CA ASN A 236 4.33 2.01 18.52
C ASN A 236 5.23 1.08 17.68
N LEU A 237 6.32 0.58 18.26
CA LEU A 237 7.36 -0.24 17.62
C LEU A 237 7.33 -1.71 18.09
N ASN A 238 6.15 -2.26 18.33
CA ASN A 238 5.99 -3.57 18.98
C ASN A 238 5.87 -4.73 17.98
N THR A 239 6.12 -5.96 18.43
CA THR A 239 5.90 -7.21 17.65
C THR A 239 6.68 -7.32 16.33
N ASN A 240 7.67 -6.46 16.09
CA ASN A 240 8.68 -6.71 15.06
C ASN A 240 9.69 -7.74 15.57
N ILE A 241 10.39 -8.45 14.68
CA ILE A 241 11.53 -9.29 15.12
C ILE A 241 12.63 -8.38 15.68
N PHE A 242 12.98 -7.33 14.93
CA PHE A 242 13.77 -6.21 15.42
C PHE A 242 12.96 -4.92 15.24
N ALA A 243 12.70 -4.20 16.33
CA ALA A 243 11.98 -2.94 16.30
C ALA A 243 12.81 -1.84 15.61
N LEU A 244 14.10 -1.75 15.95
CA LEU A 244 15.02 -0.79 15.37
C LEU A 244 16.40 -1.41 15.19
N ARG A 245 16.97 -1.24 14.00
CA ARG A 245 18.34 -1.62 13.68
C ARG A 245 19.14 -0.38 13.30
N LEU A 246 20.19 -0.11 14.07
CA LEU A 246 21.07 1.03 13.86
C LEU A 246 22.29 0.59 13.06
N ASN A 247 22.66 1.37 12.05
CA ASN A 247 23.87 1.24 11.24
C ASN A 247 24.44 2.64 10.98
N VAL A 248 24.57 3.43 12.06
CA VAL A 248 25.13 4.79 12.05
C VAL A 248 26.29 4.85 13.05
N LYS A 249 27.27 5.71 12.82
CA LYS A 249 28.49 5.79 13.67
C LYS A 249 28.34 6.67 14.92
N PHE A 250 27.15 7.20 15.14
CA PHE A 250 26.86 8.15 16.22
C PHE A 250 25.68 7.65 17.05
N GLU A 251 25.55 8.18 18.25
CA GLU A 251 24.42 7.91 19.13
C GLU A 251 23.11 8.45 18.53
N LEU A 252 22.04 7.66 18.58
CA LEU A 252 20.72 8.07 18.09
C LEU A 252 19.73 8.15 19.25
N VAL A 253 19.10 9.31 19.45
CA VAL A 253 18.07 9.50 20.48
C VAL A 253 16.69 9.21 19.88
N VAL A 254 15.97 8.26 20.47
CA VAL A 254 14.70 7.71 19.94
C VAL A 254 13.63 7.71 21.04
N PRO A 255 13.21 8.90 21.52
CA PRO A 255 12.43 9.02 22.74
C PRO A 255 10.93 8.81 22.50
N ASN A 256 10.20 8.58 23.58
CA ASN A 256 8.74 8.54 23.65
C ASN A 256 8.07 7.51 22.73
N ASN A 257 8.80 6.50 22.27
CA ASN A 257 8.21 5.37 21.56
C ASN A 257 7.72 4.32 22.56
N TRP A 258 6.67 3.59 22.20
CA TRP A 258 6.25 2.37 22.91
C TRP A 258 6.84 1.16 22.19
N TRP A 259 7.55 0.31 22.93
CA TRP A 259 8.30 -0.82 22.38
C TRP A 259 7.57 -2.17 22.52
N GLY A 260 6.33 -2.15 23.02
CA GLY A 260 5.49 -3.33 23.27
C GLY A 260 5.37 -3.73 24.75
N ASN A 261 6.32 -3.30 25.57
CA ASN A 261 6.35 -3.52 27.01
C ASN A 261 7.10 -2.34 27.70
N SER A 262 7.36 -2.45 29.00
CA SER A 262 8.14 -1.48 29.78
C SER A 262 9.38 -2.09 30.45
N ASP A 263 9.71 -3.34 30.11
CA ASP A 263 10.87 -4.04 30.65
C ASP A 263 12.11 -3.68 29.82
N ALA A 264 13.13 -3.08 30.45
CA ALA A 264 14.31 -2.59 29.73
C ALA A 264 15.05 -3.70 28.97
N THR A 265 15.11 -4.91 29.52
CA THR A 265 15.79 -6.04 28.87
C THR A 265 15.00 -6.52 27.66
N GLU A 266 13.67 -6.56 27.73
CA GLU A 266 12.85 -6.88 26.56
C GLU A 266 12.96 -5.80 25.48
N ILE A 267 13.00 -4.51 25.85
CA ILE A 267 13.18 -3.40 24.91
C ILE A 267 14.55 -3.47 24.23
N GLU A 268 15.61 -3.68 25.00
CA GLU A 268 16.97 -3.81 24.49
C GLU A 268 17.10 -5.00 23.54
N SER A 269 16.39 -6.11 23.80
CA SER A 269 16.44 -7.31 22.94
C SER A 269 15.90 -7.12 21.50
N VAL A 270 15.06 -6.09 21.27
CA VAL A 270 14.50 -5.78 19.95
C VAL A 270 15.20 -4.60 19.26
N ILE A 271 16.19 -4.01 19.92
CA ILE A 271 17.05 -2.98 19.34
C ILE A 271 18.38 -3.66 18.95
N VAL A 272 18.90 -3.37 17.77
CA VAL A 272 20.25 -3.77 17.39
C VAL A 272 21.09 -2.51 17.23
N ASP A 273 22.08 -2.33 18.09
CA ASP A 273 22.95 -1.16 18.08
C ASP A 273 24.39 -1.49 18.54
N GLY A 274 25.18 -0.46 18.89
CA GLY A 274 26.56 -0.60 19.34
C GLY A 274 26.75 -1.42 20.62
N ALA A 275 25.69 -1.72 21.37
CA ALA A 275 25.71 -2.64 22.51
C ALA A 275 25.68 -4.12 22.08
N ASP A 276 25.42 -4.42 20.80
CA ASP A 276 25.27 -5.78 20.26
C ASP A 276 26.43 -6.18 19.31
N PRO A 277 27.69 -6.26 19.78
CA PRO A 277 28.84 -6.47 18.91
C PRO A 277 28.82 -7.79 18.13
N VAL A 278 28.03 -8.79 18.56
CA VAL A 278 27.86 -10.07 17.85
C VAL A 278 26.91 -9.94 16.65
N LEU A 279 25.98 -8.97 16.69
CA LEU A 279 25.00 -8.71 15.63
C LEU A 279 25.42 -7.58 14.69
N THR A 280 26.47 -6.84 15.05
CA THR A 280 27.02 -5.75 14.24
C THR A 280 28.35 -6.15 13.59
N THR A 281 28.56 -5.73 12.34
CA THR A 281 29.82 -5.98 11.60
C THR A 281 30.74 -4.76 11.54
N LYS A 282 30.29 -3.63 12.09
CA LYS A 282 30.95 -2.32 12.05
C LYS A 282 30.79 -1.65 13.41
N GLN A 283 31.74 -0.80 13.77
CA GLN A 283 31.57 0.09 14.92
C GLN A 283 30.47 1.11 14.63
N ILE A 284 29.38 1.02 15.38
CA ILE A 284 28.18 1.85 15.29
C ILE A 284 27.86 2.45 16.67
N GLY A 285 27.01 3.47 16.72
CA GLY A 285 26.55 4.09 17.97
C GLY A 285 25.47 3.28 18.69
N ILE A 286 25.04 3.76 19.85
CA ILE A 286 23.97 3.17 20.68
C ILE A 286 22.67 3.98 20.49
N VAL A 287 21.54 3.32 20.71
CA VAL A 287 20.21 3.92 20.69
C VAL A 287 19.83 4.35 22.10
N HIS A 288 19.63 5.65 22.29
CA HIS A 288 19.06 6.20 23.51
C HIS A 288 17.53 6.23 23.41
N TYR A 289 16.88 5.14 23.81
CA TYR A 289 15.42 4.97 23.72
C TYR A 289 14.64 5.56 24.91
N LYS A 290 15.32 6.15 25.91
CA LYS A 290 14.70 6.78 27.10
C LYS A 290 14.53 8.30 26.92
N PRO A 291 13.44 8.91 27.42
CA PRO A 291 12.27 8.24 28.00
C PRO A 291 11.51 7.42 26.94
N PHE A 292 10.80 6.37 27.35
CA PHE A 292 9.91 5.58 26.49
C PHE A 292 8.48 5.62 27.04
N ALA A 293 7.49 5.35 26.19
CA ALA A 293 6.10 5.26 26.60
C ALA A 293 5.84 3.94 27.34
N ASN A 294 5.18 3.97 28.50
CA ASN A 294 4.88 2.77 29.30
C ASN A 294 3.68 1.96 28.75
N THR A 295 2.85 2.58 27.93
CA THR A 295 1.68 1.97 27.32
C THR A 295 1.64 2.30 25.84
N ARG A 296 0.87 1.50 25.08
CA ARG A 296 0.57 1.78 23.68
C ARG A 296 0.08 3.22 23.50
N ILE A 297 0.63 3.90 22.50
CA ILE A 297 0.23 5.24 22.08
C ILE A 297 -1.06 5.09 21.28
N VAL A 298 -2.15 5.65 21.80
CA VAL A 298 -3.52 5.38 21.29
C VAL A 298 -3.84 6.09 19.99
N ASP A 299 -3.24 7.25 19.77
CA ASP A 299 -3.39 8.13 18.60
C ASP A 299 -2.35 7.85 17.50
N ALA A 300 -1.47 6.88 17.71
CA ALA A 300 -0.53 6.42 16.70
C ALA A 300 -1.16 5.41 15.74
N GLY A 301 -0.70 5.49 14.49
CA GLY A 301 -1.11 4.68 13.36
C GLY A 301 -2.30 5.21 12.58
N PHE A 302 -2.83 4.36 11.71
CA PHE A 302 -3.92 4.72 10.81
C PHE A 302 -5.22 4.95 11.59
N PRO A 303 -5.82 6.16 11.55
CA PRO A 303 -6.90 6.51 12.47
C PRO A 303 -8.30 6.07 12.01
N TYR A 304 -8.45 5.45 10.83
CA TYR A 304 -9.77 5.12 10.25
C TYR A 304 -9.94 3.62 9.94
N PRO A 305 -9.77 2.70 10.90
CA PRO A 305 -9.77 1.26 10.64
C PRO A 305 -11.04 0.73 9.99
N ALA A 306 -12.19 1.41 10.15
CA ALA A 306 -13.44 1.05 9.49
C ALA A 306 -13.33 1.10 7.95
N LEU A 307 -12.48 1.98 7.39
CA LEU A 307 -12.27 2.10 5.95
C LEU A 307 -11.48 0.92 5.36
N LEU A 308 -10.81 0.12 6.19
CA LEU A 308 -10.07 -1.07 5.74
C LEU A 308 -10.99 -2.29 5.55
N ALA A 309 -12.23 -2.24 6.03
CA ALA A 309 -13.16 -3.37 5.94
C ALA A 309 -13.70 -3.58 4.51
N ASP A 310 -13.59 -2.55 3.67
CA ASP A 310 -14.12 -2.53 2.30
C ASP A 310 -13.05 -2.90 1.24
N LEU A 311 -11.85 -3.30 1.66
CA LEU A 311 -10.68 -3.62 0.82
C LEU A 311 -10.27 -5.10 0.88
#